data_AF-A0A8G1A0F3-F1
#
_entry.id   AF-A0A8G1A0F3-F1
#
_cell.length_a   1.000
_cell.length_b   1.000
_cell.length_c   1.000
_cell.angle_alpha   90.00
_cell.angle_beta   90.00
_cell.angle_gamma   90.00
#
_symmetry.space_group_name_H-M   'P 1'
#
loop_
_entity.id
_entity.type
_entity.pdbx_description
1 polymer ?
#
loop_
_entity_poly.entity_id
_entity_poly.type
_entity_poly.pdbx_seq_one_letter_code
_entity_poly.pdbx_strand_id
1 'polypeptide(L)'
;MAANEGNFWWGVVVGWVLMMIINIFIPVIGPLIGGFAAGYIAKGGLWNGGKAGLVAGIIGAVIIAILILVGATAFLGGIGLLSGFAVGTLLVISVFIVNGILAFIGGAIGGAVAG
;
A
#
# COMPACT_ATOMS: atom_id res chain seq x y z
N MET A 1 2.34 33.92 0.82
CA MET A 1 1.55 32.85 0.18
C MET A 1 1.87 31.57 0.93
N ALA A 2 0.96 31.06 1.76
CA ALA A 2 1.22 29.84 2.54
C ALA A 2 1.34 28.67 1.57
N ALA A 3 2.53 28.08 1.46
CA ALA A 3 2.72 26.83 0.75
C ALA A 3 1.80 25.81 1.41
N ASN A 4 0.81 25.31 0.68
CA ASN A 4 0.00 24.19 1.14
C ASN A 4 0.87 22.92 1.08
N GLU A 5 1.80 22.81 2.04
CA GLU A 5 2.68 21.66 2.25
C GLU A 5 1.79 20.41 2.38
N GLY A 6 1.84 19.53 1.37
CA GLY A 6 1.12 18.27 1.42
C GLY A 6 1.61 17.44 2.60
N ASN A 7 0.70 16.82 3.35
CA ASN A 7 1.09 15.96 4.46
C ASN A 7 1.39 14.56 3.92
N PHE A 8 2.69 14.24 3.81
CA PHE A 8 3.19 12.95 3.31
C PHE A 8 2.55 11.76 4.03
N TRP A 9 2.56 11.76 5.36
CA TRP A 9 2.02 10.65 6.16
C TRP A 9 0.51 10.52 6.04
N TRP A 10 -0.20 11.64 5.93
CA TRP A 10 -1.64 11.60 5.65
C TRP A 10 -1.93 11.01 4.27
N GLY A 11 -1.14 11.36 3.25
CA GLY A 11 -1.23 10.75 1.92
C GLY A 11 -0.99 9.24 1.97
N VAL A 12 0.03 8.79 2.70
CA VAL A 12 0.31 7.36 2.91
C VAL A 12 -0.89 6.64 3.51
N VAL A 13 -1.49 7.18 4.58
CA VAL A 13 -2.65 6.56 5.25
C VAL A 13 -3.86 6.51 4.33
N VAL A 14 -4.21 7.63 3.69
CA VAL A 14 -5.38 7.69 2.80
C VAL A 14 -5.20 6.80 1.57
N GLY A 15 -4.03 6.82 0.96
CA GLY A 15 -3.72 5.96 -0.18
C GLY A 15 -3.74 4.48 0.17
N TRP A 16 -3.24 4.12 1.35
CA TRP A 16 -3.35 2.76 1.87
C TRP A 16 -4.81 2.33 2.07
N VAL A 17 -5.64 3.18 2.68
CA VAL A 17 -7.07 2.86 2.88
C VAL A 17 -7.79 2.68 1.54
N LEU A 18 -7.58 3.58 0.58
CA LEU A 18 -8.18 3.47 -0.75
C LEU A 18 -7.72 2.21 -1.48
N MET A 19 -6.42 1.92 -1.42
CA MET A 19 -5.85 0.71 -1.97
C MET A 19 -6.51 -0.54 -1.39
N MET A 20 -6.70 -0.60 -0.07
CA MET A 20 -7.36 -1.72 0.61
C MET A 20 -8.79 -1.92 0.12
N ILE A 21 -9.58 -0.84 0.04
CA ILE A 21 -10.98 -0.91 -0.40
C ILE A 21 -11.07 -1.37 -1.86
N ILE A 22 -10.23 -0.83 -2.74
CA ILE A 22 -10.29 -1.14 -4.17
C ILE A 22 -9.73 -2.54 -4.45
N ASN A 23 -8.71 -2.99 -3.72
CA ASN A 23 -8.14 -4.34 -3.89
C ASN A 23 -9.15 -5.46 -3.63
N ILE A 24 -10.19 -5.20 -2.83
CA ILE A 24 -11.28 -6.17 -2.62
C ILE A 24 -12.00 -6.49 -3.95
N PHE A 25 -12.10 -5.50 -4.84
CA PHE A 25 -12.81 -5.63 -6.11
C PHE A 25 -11.85 -5.89 -7.29
N ILE A 26 -10.72 -5.16 -7.34
CA ILE A 26 -9.76 -5.21 -8.46
C ILE A 26 -8.32 -5.15 -7.91
N PRO A 27 -7.69 -6.31 -7.61
CA PRO A 27 -6.39 -6.40 -6.93
C PRO A 27 -5.21 -5.72 -7.63
N VAL A 28 -5.30 -5.50 -8.95
CA VAL A 28 -4.23 -4.90 -9.76
C VAL A 28 -4.39 -3.39 -9.91
N ILE A 29 -5.62 -2.88 -9.85
CA ILE A 29 -5.91 -1.44 -10.03
C ILE A 29 -5.87 -0.71 -8.67
N GLY A 30 -6.21 -1.39 -7.57
CA GLY A 30 -6.15 -0.82 -6.23
C GLY A 30 -4.81 -0.18 -5.86
N PRO A 31 -3.65 -0.81 -6.12
CA PRO A 31 -2.34 -0.22 -5.84
C PRO A 31 -2.07 1.04 -6.64
N LEU A 32 -2.47 1.08 -7.93
CA LEU A 32 -2.30 2.25 -8.78
C LEU A 32 -3.12 3.44 -8.27
N ILE A 33 -4.41 3.22 -7.96
CA ILE A 33 -5.30 4.30 -7.50
C ILE A 33 -4.93 4.76 -6.09
N GLY A 34 -4.67 3.82 -5.17
CA GLY A 34 -4.26 4.15 -3.81
C GLY A 34 -2.89 4.83 -3.77
N GLY A 35 -1.95 4.35 -4.60
CA GLY A 35 -0.66 5.03 -4.83
C GLY A 35 -0.86 6.45 -5.35
N PHE A 36 -1.70 6.64 -6.37
CA PHE A 36 -2.03 7.95 -6.92
C PHE A 36 -2.60 8.89 -5.87
N ALA A 37 -3.56 8.45 -5.08
CA ALA A 37 -4.12 9.24 -3.99
C ALA A 37 -3.05 9.60 -2.94
N ALA A 38 -2.16 8.66 -2.59
CA ALA A 38 -1.05 8.95 -1.68
C ALA A 38 -0.13 10.03 -2.23
N GLY A 39 0.25 9.93 -3.50
CA GLY A 39 1.12 10.90 -4.15
C GLY A 39 0.47 12.28 -4.31
N TYR A 40 -0.80 12.32 -4.68
CA TYR A 40 -1.57 13.56 -4.84
C TYR A 40 -1.71 14.33 -3.53
N ILE A 41 -1.94 13.63 -2.41
CA ILE A 41 -2.08 14.23 -1.08
C ILE A 41 -0.72 14.63 -0.50
N ALA A 42 0.31 13.80 -0.72
CA ALA A 42 1.66 14.07 -0.24
C ALA A 42 2.30 15.29 -0.91
N LYS A 43 1.94 15.59 -2.17
CA LYS A 43 2.53 16.65 -3.00
C LYS A 43 4.05 16.55 -3.11
N GLY A 44 4.71 17.57 -3.67
CA GLY A 44 6.18 17.60 -3.76
C GLY A 44 6.76 16.88 -4.98
N GLY A 45 5.97 16.77 -6.05
CA GLY A 45 6.41 16.28 -7.35
C GLY A 45 6.52 14.76 -7.46
N LEU A 46 7.03 14.31 -8.61
CA LEU A 46 7.06 12.91 -9.03
C LEU A 46 7.76 11.99 -8.01
N TRP A 47 8.91 12.42 -7.49
CA TRP A 47 9.71 11.58 -6.59
C TRP A 47 9.10 11.46 -5.19
N ASN A 48 8.56 12.55 -4.63
CA ASN A 48 7.95 12.52 -3.31
C ASN A 48 6.62 11.76 -3.33
N GLY A 49 5.81 11.95 -4.38
CA GLY A 49 4.58 11.21 -4.55
C GLY A 49 4.80 9.71 -4.77
N GLY A 50 5.82 9.34 -5.56
CA GLY A 50 6.19 7.93 -5.75
C GLY A 50 6.58 7.27 -4.42
N LYS A 51 7.38 7.94 -3.58
CA LYS A 51 7.71 7.46 -2.23
C LYS A 51 6.48 7.29 -1.36
N ALA A 52 5.53 8.24 -1.38
CA ALA A 52 4.30 8.13 -0.60
C ALA A 52 3.48 6.90 -1.03
N GLY A 53 3.35 6.69 -2.35
CA GLY A 53 2.66 5.52 -2.90
C GLY A 53 3.36 4.20 -2.54
N LEU A 54 4.69 4.14 -2.64
CA LEU A 54 5.46 2.97 -2.22
C LEU A 54 5.22 2.66 -0.75
N VAL A 55 5.40 3.64 0.15
CA VAL A 55 5.22 3.45 1.59
C VAL A 55 3.80 2.99 1.92
N ALA A 56 2.78 3.54 1.25
CA ALA A 56 1.39 3.08 1.38
C ALA A 56 1.22 1.61 0.98
N GLY A 57 1.83 1.20 -0.15
CA GLY A 57 1.81 -0.19 -0.61
C GLY A 57 2.52 -1.15 0.35
N ILE A 58 3.67 -0.75 0.92
CA ILE A 58 4.41 -1.52 1.92
C ILE A 58 3.55 -1.77 3.15
N ILE A 59 2.97 -0.70 3.70
CA ILE A 59 2.12 -0.77 4.90
C ILE A 59 0.94 -1.72 4.65
N GLY A 60 0.34 -1.66 3.46
CA GLY A 60 -0.74 -2.58 3.11
C GLY A 60 -0.32 -4.04 3.01
N ALA A 61 0.81 -4.32 2.38
CA ALA A 61 1.32 -5.68 2.30
C ALA A 61 1.60 -6.26 3.69
N VAL A 62 2.22 -5.47 4.58
CA VAL A 62 2.53 -5.88 5.96
C VAL A 62 1.27 -6.16 6.76
N ILE A 63 0.27 -5.26 6.71
CA ILE A 63 -0.98 -5.44 7.46
C ILE A 63 -1.72 -6.69 6.98
N ILE A 64 -1.84 -6.92 5.67
CA ILE A 64 -2.48 -8.12 5.12
C ILE A 64 -1.75 -9.39 5.59
N ALA A 65 -0.42 -9.37 5.62
CA ALA A 65 0.37 -10.49 6.11
C ALA A 65 0.05 -10.85 7.55
N ILE A 66 -0.02 -9.83 8.42
CA ILE A 66 -0.33 -10.00 9.84
C ILE A 66 -1.74 -10.57 9.97
N LEU A 67 -2.71 -10.06 9.21
CA LEU A 67 -4.09 -10.58 9.23
C LEU A 67 -4.17 -12.04 8.79
N ILE A 68 -3.43 -12.44 7.76
CA ILE A 68 -3.35 -13.83 7.31
C ILE A 68 -2.71 -14.71 8.38
N LEU A 69 -1.58 -14.29 8.97
CA LEU A 69 -0.90 -15.04 10.01
C LEU A 69 -1.79 -15.24 11.24
N VAL A 70 -2.38 -14.15 11.74
CA VAL A 70 -3.27 -14.18 12.91
C VAL A 70 -4.52 -14.99 12.62
N GLY A 71 -5.16 -14.77 11.46
CA GLY A 71 -6.34 -15.52 11.04
C GLY A 71 -6.05 -17.02 10.91
N ALA A 72 -5.01 -17.39 10.17
CA ALA A 72 -4.62 -18.79 10.01
C ALA A 72 -4.32 -19.45 11.35
N THR A 73 -3.56 -18.78 12.23
CA THR A 73 -3.25 -19.29 13.57
C THR A 73 -4.52 -19.45 14.42
N ALA A 74 -5.45 -18.49 14.37
CA ALA A 74 -6.68 -18.53 15.14
C ALA A 74 -7.62 -19.67 14.70
N PHE A 75 -7.72 -19.94 13.40
CA PHE A 75 -8.63 -20.97 12.87
C PHE A 75 -8.03 -22.38 12.81
N LEU A 76 -6.72 -22.50 12.60
CA LEU A 76 -6.04 -23.78 12.35
C LEU A 76 -4.98 -24.13 13.42
N GLY A 77 -4.84 -23.32 14.47
CA GLY A 77 -3.91 -23.55 15.58
C GLY A 77 -2.44 -23.55 15.13
N GLY A 78 -1.64 -24.49 15.67
CA GLY A 78 -0.20 -24.59 15.35
C GLY A 78 0.11 -24.89 13.88
N ILE A 79 -0.78 -25.64 13.19
CA ILE A 79 -0.68 -25.86 11.73
C ILE A 79 -0.97 -24.55 10.99
N GLY A 80 -1.93 -23.78 11.49
CA GLY A 80 -2.23 -22.42 11.04
C GLY A 80 -1.08 -21.44 11.17
N LEU A 81 -0.29 -21.56 12.23
CA LEU A 81 0.91 -20.74 12.42
C LEU A 81 1.96 -21.03 11.34
N LEU A 82 2.28 -22.31 11.10
CA LEU A 82 3.30 -22.69 10.12
C LEU A 82 2.86 -22.38 8.68
N SER A 83 1.61 -22.71 8.34
CA SER A 83 1.04 -22.41 7.02
C SER A 83 0.83 -20.91 6.81
N GLY A 84 0.33 -20.20 7.81
CA GLY A 84 0.16 -18.74 7.80
C GLY A 84 1.49 -18.01 7.71
N PHE A 85 2.55 -18.52 8.34
CA PHE A 85 3.91 -17.97 8.20
C PHE A 85 4.48 -18.19 6.80
N ALA A 86 4.39 -19.42 6.27
CA ALA A 86 4.89 -19.75 4.93
C ALA A 86 4.13 -18.99 3.83
N VAL A 87 2.81 -19.06 3.84
CA VAL A 87 1.93 -18.38 2.87
C VAL A 87 2.01 -16.88 3.07
N GLY A 88 1.95 -16.38 4.31
CA GLY A 88 2.05 -14.96 4.61
C GLY A 88 3.37 -14.34 4.14
N THR A 89 4.49 -15.03 4.33
CA THR A 89 5.81 -14.55 3.86
C THR A 89 5.90 -14.51 2.34
N LEU A 90 5.50 -15.58 1.66
CA LEU A 90 5.51 -15.63 0.19
C LEU A 90 4.54 -14.60 -0.41
N LEU A 91 3.39 -14.42 0.22
CA LEU A 91 2.38 -13.46 -0.19
C LEU A 91 2.86 -12.03 0.05
N VAL A 92 3.52 -11.71 1.17
CA VAL A 92 4.18 -10.42 1.36
C VAL A 92 5.17 -10.14 0.25
N ILE A 93 6.08 -11.07 -0.03
CA ILE A 93 7.12 -10.83 -1.04
C ILE A 93 6.49 -10.58 -2.42
N SER A 94 5.55 -11.43 -2.83
CA SER A 94 4.91 -11.33 -4.14
C SER A 94 3.97 -10.12 -4.26
N VAL A 95 3.13 -9.88 -3.26
CA VAL A 95 2.23 -8.73 -3.20
C VAL A 95 3.03 -7.44 -3.09
N PHE A 96 4.08 -7.38 -2.29
CA PHE A 96 4.92 -6.19 -2.14
C PHE A 96 5.61 -5.81 -3.45
N ILE A 97 6.14 -6.77 -4.20
CA ILE A 97 6.79 -6.47 -5.49
C ILE A 97 5.78 -5.86 -6.46
N VAL A 98 4.62 -6.50 -6.62
CA VAL A 98 3.60 -6.02 -7.57
C VAL A 98 2.95 -4.72 -7.08
N ASN A 99 2.45 -4.71 -5.86
CA ASN A 99 1.73 -3.59 -5.29
C ASN A 99 2.63 -2.41 -4.97
N GLY A 100 3.87 -2.64 -4.54
CA GLY A 100 4.83 -1.57 -4.25
C GLY A 100 5.25 -0.83 -5.52
N ILE A 101 5.53 -1.57 -6.61
CA ILE A 101 5.87 -0.95 -7.91
C ILE A 101 4.65 -0.20 -8.46
N LEU A 102 3.48 -0.83 -8.48
CA LEU A 102 2.26 -0.21 -8.98
C LEU A 102 1.85 1.02 -8.15
N ALA A 103 1.94 0.94 -6.82
CA ALA A 103 1.66 2.08 -5.95
C ALA A 103 2.71 3.19 -6.07
N PHE A 104 3.98 2.85 -6.32
CA PHE A 104 5.01 3.83 -6.66
C PHE A 104 4.68 4.55 -7.97
N ILE A 105 4.29 3.82 -9.02
CA ILE A 105 3.91 4.42 -10.31
C ILE A 105 2.68 5.32 -10.14
N GLY A 106 1.64 4.82 -9.48
CA GLY A 106 0.45 5.61 -9.16
C GLY A 106 0.82 6.89 -8.41
N GLY A 107 1.61 6.76 -7.34
CA GLY A 107 2.04 7.88 -6.51
C GLY A 107 2.93 8.87 -7.23
N ALA A 108 3.80 8.40 -8.12
CA ALA A 108 4.64 9.25 -8.95
C ALA A 108 3.78 10.14 -9.87
N ILE A 109 2.75 9.56 -10.47
CA ILE A 109 1.79 10.30 -11.31
C ILE A 109 0.99 11.28 -10.44
N GLY A 110 0.44 10.83 -9.31
CA GLY A 110 -0.35 11.68 -8.42
C GLY A 110 0.44 12.86 -7.86
N GLY A 111 1.69 12.63 -7.46
CA GLY A 111 2.59 13.66 -6.96
C GLY A 111 3.04 14.66 -8.03
N ALA A 112 3.20 14.21 -9.28
CA ALA A 112 3.48 15.09 -10.41
C ALA A 112 2.28 15.94 -10.85
N VAL A 113 1.06 15.45 -10.62
CA VAL A 113 -0.18 16.21 -10.89
C VAL A 113 -0.44 17.27 -9.80
N ALA A 114 -0.05 17.01 -8.56
CA ALA A 114 -0.36 17.86 -7.40
C ALA A 114 0.77 18.80 -6.95
N GLY A 115 2.00 18.55 -7.39
CA GLY A 115 3.21 19.34 -7.08
C GLY A 115 3.62 20.22 -8.24
#